data_AF-A0A8T3WU22-F1
#
_entry.id   AF-A0A8T3WU22-F1
#
_cell.length_a   1.000
_cell.length_b   1.000
_cell.length_c   1.000
_cell.angle_alpha   90.00
_cell.angle_beta   90.00
_cell.angle_gamma   90.00
#
_symmetry.space_group_name_H-M   'P 1'
#
loop_
_entity.id
_entity.type
_entity.pdbx_description
1 polymer ?
#
loop_
_entity_poly.entity_id
_entity_poly.type
_entity_poly.pdbx_seq_one_letter_code
_entity_poly.pdbx_strand_id
1 'polypeptide(L)'
;MNKKGQSISINTIIIAAIALAVLVVLFAIFTGRLGGFTKGVQDTDTCAQKCSSLNMNSGSNPTSDTKSCIDGQYIAGTYIDGKYGCCCVQKP
;
A
#
# COMPACT_ATOMS: atom_id res chain seq x y z
N MET A 1 -31.15 -49.24 4.30
CA MET A 1 -30.51 -47.94 3.93
C MET A 1 -29.01 -48.16 3.85
N ASN A 2 -28.48 -48.34 2.64
CA ASN A 2 -27.08 -48.73 2.43
C ASN A 2 -26.22 -47.46 2.31
N LYS A 3 -25.51 -47.08 3.38
CA LYS A 3 -24.48 -46.04 3.31
C LYS A 3 -23.26 -46.63 2.62
N LYS A 4 -23.26 -46.65 1.29
CA LYS A 4 -22.03 -46.88 0.51
C LYS A 4 -21.12 -45.68 0.77
N GLY A 5 -20.05 -45.89 1.52
CA GLY A 5 -18.95 -44.94 1.59
C GLY A 5 -18.57 -44.59 0.16
N GLN A 6 -18.56 -43.30 -0.16
CA GLN A 6 -18.06 -42.82 -1.45
C GLN A 6 -16.60 -43.24 -1.52
N SER A 7 -16.31 -44.30 -2.25
CA SER A 7 -14.94 -44.67 -2.58
C SER A 7 -14.42 -43.58 -3.52
N ILE A 8 -13.89 -42.51 -2.96
CA ILE A 8 -13.17 -41.50 -3.72
C ILE A 8 -12.00 -42.24 -4.37
N SER A 9 -11.93 -42.18 -5.70
CA SER A 9 -10.85 -42.85 -6.42
C SER A 9 -9.51 -42.25 -6.03
N ILE A 10 -8.45 -43.06 -5.99
CA ILE A 10 -7.08 -42.61 -5.71
C ILE A 10 -6.66 -41.48 -6.66
N ASN A 11 -7.08 -41.53 -7.94
CA ASN A 11 -6.83 -40.45 -8.89
C ASN A 11 -7.43 -39.11 -8.44
N THR A 12 -8.62 -39.14 -7.86
CA THR A 12 -9.30 -37.93 -7.36
C THR A 12 -8.52 -37.32 -6.20
N ILE A 13 -7.97 -38.14 -5.29
CA ILE A 13 -7.14 -37.68 -4.18
C ILE A 13 -5.86 -37.03 -4.69
N ILE A 14 -5.20 -37.65 -5.67
CA ILE A 14 -3.98 -37.13 -6.29
C ILE A 14 -4.24 -35.78 -6.94
N ILE A 15 -5.30 -35.66 -7.74
CA ILE A 15 -5.66 -34.39 -8.41
C ILE A 15 -5.98 -33.30 -7.39
N ALA A 16 -6.74 -33.64 -6.34
CA ALA A 16 -7.07 -32.68 -5.28
C ALA A 16 -5.81 -32.17 -4.54
N ALA A 17 -4.85 -33.05 -4.27
CA ALA A 17 -3.59 -32.67 -3.63
C ALA A 17 -2.74 -31.74 -4.52
N ILE A 18 -2.65 -32.03 -5.82
CA ILE A 18 -1.91 -31.18 -6.78
C ILE A 18 -2.57 -29.80 -6.89
N ALA A 19 -3.90 -29.75 -7.03
CA ALA A 19 -4.64 -28.50 -7.12
C ALA A 19 -4.44 -27.63 -5.87
N LEU A 20 -4.47 -28.25 -4.68
CA LEU A 20 -4.23 -27.56 -3.42
C LEU A 20 -2.79 -27.04 -3.32
N ALA A 21 -1.80 -27.84 -3.72
CA ALA A 21 -0.40 -27.42 -3.72
C ALA A 21 -0.16 -26.19 -4.62
N VAL A 22 -0.71 -26.20 -5.83
CA VAL A 22 -0.61 -25.06 -6.77
C VAL A 22 -1.27 -23.82 -6.17
N LEU A 23 -2.46 -23.95 -5.56
CA LEU A 23 -3.16 -22.84 -4.92
C LEU A 23 -2.33 -22.21 -3.80
N VAL A 24 -1.70 -23.03 -2.94
CA VAL A 24 -0.82 -22.54 -1.87
C VAL A 24 0.37 -21.78 -2.44
N VAL A 25 1.02 -22.30 -3.49
CA VAL A 25 2.15 -21.63 -4.14
C VAL A 25 1.74 -20.27 -4.72
N LEU A 26 0.59 -20.22 -5.41
CA LEU A 26 0.06 -18.96 -5.95
C LEU A 26 -0.22 -17.95 -4.84
N PHE A 27 -0.88 -18.36 -3.75
CA PHE A 27 -1.12 -17.50 -2.60
C PHE A 27 0.20 -16.95 -2.02
N ALA A 28 1.21 -17.78 -1.83
CA ALA A 28 2.50 -17.35 -1.30
C ALA A 28 3.18 -16.29 -2.19
N ILE A 29 3.17 -16.49 -3.51
CA ILE A 29 3.74 -15.53 -4.47
C ILE A 29 2.95 -14.22 -4.46
N PHE A 30 1.62 -14.30 -4.50
CA PHE A 30 0.76 -13.11 -4.50
C PHE A 30 0.89 -12.33 -3.19
N THR A 31 0.89 -12.99 -2.03
CA THR A 31 1.10 -12.33 -0.73
C THR A 31 2.50 -11.72 -0.63
N GLY A 32 3.54 -12.40 -1.12
CA GLY A 32 4.90 -11.87 -1.12
C GLY A 32 5.04 -10.61 -1.99
N ARG A 33 4.44 -10.60 -3.19
CA ARG A 33 4.44 -9.45 -4.10
C ARG A 33 3.61 -8.28 -3.57
N LEU A 34 2.44 -8.55 -2.99
CA LEU A 34 1.57 -7.53 -2.38
C LEU A 34 2.23 -6.87 -1.15
N GLY A 35 2.93 -7.65 -0.31
CA GLY A 35 3.65 -7.10 0.84
C GLY A 35 4.76 -6.11 0.45
N GLY A 36 5.42 -6.31 -0.70
CA GLY A 36 6.37 -5.35 -1.26
C GLY A 36 5.68 -4.10 -1.82
N PHE A 37 4.56 -4.27 -2.51
CA PHE A 37 3.78 -3.16 -3.06
C PHE A 37 3.23 -2.23 -1.98
N THR A 38 2.62 -2.78 -0.92
CA THR A 38 2.08 -1.98 0.19
C THR A 38 3.14 -1.20 0.95
N LYS A 39 4.39 -1.70 0.99
CA LYS A 39 5.52 -0.96 1.57
C LYS A 39 5.96 0.21 0.68
N GLY A 40 6.13 -0.03 -0.63
CA GLY A 40 6.47 1.05 -1.57
C GLY A 40 5.41 2.16 -1.65
N VAL A 41 4.13 1.82 -1.53
CA VAL A 41 3.06 2.83 -1.46
C VAL A 41 3.13 3.64 -0.16
N GLN A 42 3.41 3.01 0.99
CA GLN A 42 3.61 3.72 2.26
C GLN A 42 4.83 4.64 2.22
N ASP A 43 5.93 4.21 1.60
CA ASP A 43 7.12 5.06 1.46
C ASP A 43 6.82 6.33 0.64
N THR A 44 5.82 6.30 -0.25
CA THR A 44 5.41 7.44 -1.08
C THR A 44 4.57 8.49 -0.32
N ASP A 45 4.17 8.21 0.93
CA ASP A 45 3.41 9.14 1.79
C ASP A 45 4.31 9.98 2.71
N THR A 46 5.56 10.21 2.31
CA THR A 46 6.37 11.29 2.90
C THR A 46 5.88 12.66 2.43
N CYS A 47 5.97 13.65 3.32
CA CYS A 47 5.76 15.06 2.99
C CYS A 47 6.54 15.49 1.73
N ALA A 48 7.83 15.12 1.65
CA ALA A 48 8.73 15.53 0.56
C ALA A 48 8.34 14.94 -0.81
N GLN A 49 7.93 13.67 -0.89
CA GLN A 49 7.53 13.06 -2.16
C GLN A 49 6.19 13.61 -2.67
N LYS A 50 5.24 13.89 -1.77
CA LYS A 50 3.98 14.55 -2.14
C LYS A 50 4.22 15.95 -2.70
N CYS A 51 5.07 16.78 -2.08
CA CYS A 51 5.41 18.09 -2.65
C CYS A 51 6.09 17.98 -4.02
N SER A 52 7.03 17.05 -4.17
CA SER A 52 7.73 16.82 -5.44
C SER A 52 6.78 16.36 -6.56
N SER A 53 5.76 15.54 -6.24
CA SER A 53 4.75 15.07 -7.21
C SER A 53 3.84 16.18 -7.73
N LEU A 54 3.72 17.27 -6.97
CA LEU A 54 2.95 18.46 -7.33
C LEU A 54 3.81 19.52 -8.00
N ASN A 55 5.04 19.19 -8.39
CA ASN A 55 6.06 20.12 -8.89
C ASN A 55 6.38 21.27 -7.92
N MET A 56 6.16 21.04 -6.62
CA MET A 56 6.44 22.02 -5.57
C MET A 56 7.82 21.72 -4.97
N ASN A 57 8.85 21.99 -5.76
CA ASN A 57 10.25 21.69 -5.39
C ASN A 57 10.89 22.78 -4.52
N SER A 58 10.16 23.88 -4.28
CA SER A 58 10.61 25.07 -3.56
C SER A 58 9.51 25.53 -2.61
N GLY A 59 9.72 25.32 -1.30
CA GLY A 59 8.76 25.72 -0.27
C GLY A 59 9.31 25.45 1.13
N SER A 60 8.88 26.24 2.11
CA SER A 60 9.15 25.98 3.52
C SER A 60 8.42 24.71 3.92
N ASN A 61 9.08 23.74 4.56
CA ASN A 61 8.44 22.57 5.18
C ASN A 61 7.92 22.96 6.57
N PRO A 62 6.70 23.48 6.72
CA PRO A 62 6.24 23.99 8.00
C PRO A 62 5.93 22.77 8.87
N THR A 63 6.52 22.70 10.06
CA THR A 63 6.26 21.58 10.98
C THR A 63 4.89 21.67 11.66
N SER A 64 4.13 22.73 11.39
CA SER A 64 2.90 23.08 12.12
C SER A 64 2.02 24.01 11.28
N ASP A 65 0.72 23.72 11.26
CA ASP A 65 -0.48 24.48 10.88
C ASP A 65 -0.40 25.60 9.81
N THR A 66 -1.55 25.82 9.17
CA THR A 66 -1.86 26.84 8.15
C THR A 66 -1.27 28.24 8.43
N LYS A 67 -0.97 28.59 9.69
CA LYS A 67 -0.34 29.86 10.11
C LYS A 67 1.12 30.04 9.68
N SER A 68 1.88 28.97 9.47
CA SER A 68 3.28 29.08 9.04
C SER A 68 3.44 29.30 7.53
N CYS A 69 2.34 29.24 6.77
CA CYS A 69 2.33 29.50 5.35
C CYS A 69 1.78 30.90 5.05
N ILE A 70 2.61 31.92 5.29
CA ILE A 70 2.27 33.30 4.94
C ILE A 70 2.40 33.46 3.43
N ASP A 71 1.25 33.71 2.78
CA ASP A 71 1.10 33.97 1.34
C ASP A 71 1.23 32.75 0.41
N GLY A 72 0.93 31.55 0.90
CA GLY A 72 1.01 30.34 0.09
C GLY A 72 -0.10 29.31 0.21
N GLN A 73 -0.04 28.28 -0.64
CA GLN A 73 -1.01 27.18 -0.63
C GLN A 73 -0.52 26.05 0.29
N TYR A 74 -1.32 25.75 1.33
CA TYR A 74 -1.06 24.68 2.29
C TYR A 74 -1.70 23.36 1.86
N ILE A 75 -0.93 22.27 1.90
CA ILE A 75 -1.44 20.93 1.66
C ILE A 75 -1.51 20.18 2.98
N ALA A 76 -2.74 19.98 3.45
CA ALA A 76 -3.04 19.27 4.67
C ALA A 76 -2.96 17.75 4.46
N GLY A 77 -2.35 17.05 5.42
CA GLY A 77 -2.27 15.60 5.44
C GLY A 77 -1.49 15.10 6.64
N THR A 78 -1.62 13.81 6.93
CA THR A 78 -0.81 13.08 7.90
C THR A 78 0.25 12.32 7.14
N TYR A 79 1.51 12.73 7.28
CA TYR A 79 2.64 12.11 6.59
C TYR A 79 3.41 11.20 7.55
N ILE A 80 4.10 10.20 7.00
CA ILE A 80 4.84 9.21 7.81
C ILE A 80 5.99 9.81 8.64
N ASP A 81 6.44 11.02 8.29
CA ASP A 81 7.41 11.80 9.07
C ASP A 81 6.79 12.49 10.30
N GLY A 82 5.51 12.26 10.59
CA GLY A 82 4.85 12.70 11.83
C GLY A 82 4.63 14.21 11.92
N LYS A 83 4.77 14.93 10.80
CA LYS A 83 4.56 16.38 10.70
C LYS A 83 3.24 16.66 9.99
N TYR A 84 2.44 17.56 10.58
CA TYR A 84 1.20 18.01 9.96
C TYR A 84 1.52 19.05 8.89
N GLY A 85 1.08 18.78 7.66
CA GLY A 85 1.26 19.68 6.51
C GLY A 85 2.56 19.49 5.75
N CYS A 86 2.51 19.50 4.41
CA CYS A 86 3.71 19.23 3.61
C CYS A 86 4.27 20.39 2.79
N CYS A 87 3.45 21.28 2.23
CA CYS A 87 3.97 22.29 1.31
C CYS A 87 3.38 23.67 1.59
N CYS A 88 4.23 24.70 1.51
CA CYS A 88 3.85 26.10 1.42
C CYS A 88 4.53 26.71 0.18
N VAL A 89 3.75 27.04 -0.84
CA VAL A 89 4.25 27.71 -2.06
C VAL A 89 3.67 29.11 -2.14
N GLN A 90 4.51 30.14 -2.37
CA GLN A 90 4.02 31.50 -2.55
C GLN A 90 3.12 31.61 -3.79
N LYS A 91 2.00 32.31 -3.63
CA LYS A 91 1.10 32.62 -4.74
C LYS A 91 1.79 33.62 -5.70
N PRO A 92 1.74 33.42 -7.03
CA PRO A 92 2.26 34.39 -7.98
C PRO A 92 1.48 35.72 -7.94
#